data_AF-A0AA38CKS1-F1
#
_entry.id   AF-A0AA38CKS1-F1
#
_cell.length_a   1.000
_cell.length_b   1.000
_cell.length_c   1.000
_cell.angle_alpha   90.00
_cell.angle_beta   90.00
_cell.angle_gamma   90.00
#
_symmetry.space_group_name_H-M   'P 1'
#
loop_
_entity.id
_entity.type
_entity.pdbx_description
1 polymer ?
#
loop_
_entity_poly.entity_id
_entity_poly.type
_entity_poly.pdbx_seq_one_letter_code
_entity_poly.pdbx_strand_id
1 'polypeptide(L)'
;MMMSNVIIRPVVSKQFCSTSREVFTVRKRPCAVNGGGFVVYMGSEEIFRMEGCGAHVKDSALLKDAQSTPILSIKRKVGVVQVFSLHKQWKGFVRDEIDGHEKPIFKASSGSSINCAENNSVKVSLVESESKSRKGWDYEIVGSFSQRACAIYDDSRSVVAE
;
A
#
# COMPACT_ATOMS: atom_id res chain seq x y z
N MET A 1 26.61 -13.71 19.40
CA MET A 1 25.91 -13.65 18.10
C MET A 1 25.26 -12.27 18.02
N MET A 2 25.85 -11.33 17.27
CA MET A 2 25.31 -9.97 17.17
C MET A 2 24.03 -10.03 16.35
N MET A 3 22.89 -9.73 16.96
CA MET A 3 21.67 -9.44 16.22
C MET A 3 21.97 -8.18 15.39
N SER A 4 22.02 -8.30 14.07
CA SER A 4 22.00 -7.14 13.21
C SER A 4 20.81 -6.26 13.62
N ASN A 5 21.06 -5.01 14.00
CA ASN A 5 19.98 -4.06 14.26
C ASN A 5 19.19 -3.89 12.96
N VAL A 6 18.07 -4.62 12.83
CA VAL A 6 17.13 -4.43 11.74
C VAL A 6 16.50 -3.07 11.97
N ILE A 7 16.87 -2.10 11.14
CA ILE A 7 16.29 -0.76 11.20
C ILE A 7 14.89 -0.85 10.62
N ILE A 8 13.90 -0.99 11.49
CA ILE A 8 12.49 -0.97 11.13
C ILE A 8 12.09 0.48 10.84
N ARG A 9 11.59 0.74 9.64
CA ARG A 9 11.03 2.04 9.22
C ARG A 9 9.50 1.95 9.25
N PRO A 10 8.83 2.31 10.36
CA PRO A 10 7.37 2.24 10.44
C PRO A 10 6.74 3.25 9.48
N VAL A 11 5.80 2.80 8.65
CA VAL A 11 5.06 3.66 7.70
C VAL A 11 3.69 4.07 8.25
N VAL A 12 2.98 3.15 8.89
CA VAL A 12 1.64 3.39 9.48
C VAL A 12 1.75 3.50 11.00
N SER A 13 2.30 2.47 11.66
CA SER A 13 2.55 2.45 13.10
C SER A 13 3.57 1.35 13.42
N LYS A 14 4.33 1.52 14.51
CA LYS A 14 5.28 0.52 15.01
C LYS A 14 4.61 -0.81 15.37
N GLN A 15 3.33 -0.80 15.73
CA GLN A 15 2.58 -2.01 16.07
C GLN A 15 2.41 -2.98 14.90
N PHE A 16 2.56 -2.48 13.66
CA PHE A 16 2.47 -3.29 12.45
C PHE A 16 3.84 -3.72 11.92
N CYS A 17 4.88 -3.63 12.77
CA CYS A 17 6.23 -4.03 12.41
C CYS A 17 6.64 -5.29 13.19
N SER A 18 7.25 -6.23 12.49
CA SER A 18 7.87 -7.43 13.07
C SER A 18 9.36 -7.44 12.77
N THR A 19 10.17 -7.99 13.68
CA THR A 19 11.60 -8.25 13.46
C THR A 19 11.82 -9.58 12.72
N SER A 20 10.78 -10.41 12.61
CA SER A 20 10.76 -11.65 11.85
C SER A 20 9.91 -11.52 10.59
N ARG A 21 10.11 -12.46 9.66
CA ARG A 21 9.29 -12.56 8.46
C ARG A 21 7.90 -13.08 8.81
N GLU A 22 6.88 -12.28 8.49
CA GLU A 22 5.48 -12.67 8.62
C GLU A 22 4.91 -13.17 7.29
N VAL A 23 4.03 -14.18 7.35
CA VAL A 23 3.39 -14.74 6.16
C VAL A 23 1.88 -14.47 6.23
N PHE A 24 1.38 -13.82 5.18
CA PHE A 24 -0.03 -13.47 5.06
C PHE A 24 -0.70 -14.23 3.92
N THR A 25 -1.93 -14.67 4.15
CA THR A 25 -2.80 -15.21 3.11
C THR A 25 -3.84 -14.17 2.73
N VAL A 26 -3.84 -13.74 1.47
CA VAL A 26 -4.81 -12.76 0.96
C VAL A 26 -5.91 -13.45 0.18
N ARG A 27 -7.15 -13.34 0.66
CA ARG A 27 -8.34 -13.87 0.00
C ARG A 27 -9.15 -12.74 -0.62
N LYS A 28 -9.33 -12.80 -1.94
CA LYS A 28 -10.24 -11.89 -2.66
C LYS A 28 -11.69 -12.18 -2.30
N ARG A 29 -12.45 -11.15 -1.95
CA ARG A 29 -13.90 -11.24 -1.79
C ARG A 29 -14.59 -11.00 -3.13
N PRO A 30 -15.68 -11.73 -3.45
CA PRO A 30 -16.46 -11.51 -4.66
C PRO A 30 -16.87 -10.04 -4.81
N CYS A 31 -16.83 -9.55 -6.05
CA CYS A 31 -17.28 -8.19 -6.36
C CYS A 31 -18.81 -8.12 -6.18
N ALA A 32 -19.29 -7.26 -5.30
CA ALA A 32 -20.72 -7.03 -5.06
C ALA A 32 -21.02 -5.54 -5.15
N VAL A 33 -22.29 -5.16 -5.37
CA VAL A 33 -22.70 -3.76 -5.62
C VAL A 33 -22.20 -2.81 -4.51
N ASN A 34 -22.25 -3.25 -3.25
CA ASN A 34 -21.71 -2.53 -2.08
C ASN A 34 -20.54 -3.30 -1.42
N GLY A 35 -19.90 -4.21 -2.14
CA GLY A 35 -18.96 -5.18 -1.56
C GLY A 35 -17.83 -5.61 -2.49
N GLY A 36 -16.84 -6.27 -1.91
CA GLY A 36 -15.60 -6.67 -2.59
C GLY A 36 -14.39 -6.47 -1.69
N GLY A 37 -13.22 -6.38 -2.30
CA GLY A 37 -11.96 -6.19 -1.57
C GLY A 37 -11.33 -7.49 -1.12
N PHE A 38 -10.60 -7.44 -0.02
CA PHE A 38 -9.69 -8.51 0.39
C PHE A 38 -9.83 -8.77 1.89
N VAL A 39 -9.58 -10.00 2.28
CA VAL A 39 -9.37 -10.39 3.68
C VAL A 39 -7.96 -10.94 3.78
N VAL A 40 -7.22 -10.47 4.77
CA VAL A 40 -5.84 -10.89 5.04
C VAL A 40 -5.85 -11.74 6.30
N TYR A 41 -5.25 -12.91 6.20
CA TYR A 41 -5.12 -13.87 7.28
C TYR A 41 -3.66 -14.06 7.68
N MET A 42 -3.40 -14.25 8.97
CA MET A 42 -2.16 -14.81 9.49
C MET A 42 -2.50 -16.19 10.07
N GLY A 43 -2.00 -17.25 9.45
CA GLY A 43 -2.49 -18.60 9.74
C GLY A 43 -4.00 -18.72 9.47
N SER A 44 -4.77 -19.04 10.50
CA SER A 44 -6.24 -19.15 10.44
C SER A 44 -6.98 -17.87 10.88
N GLU A 45 -6.27 -16.86 11.37
CA GLU A 45 -6.88 -15.67 11.97
C GLU A 45 -7.02 -14.54 10.94
N GLU A 46 -8.22 -13.95 10.84
CA GLU A 46 -8.42 -12.73 10.07
C GLU A 46 -7.79 -11.55 10.82
N ILE A 47 -6.77 -10.93 10.23
CA ILE A 47 -6.04 -9.81 10.85
C ILE A 47 -6.38 -8.46 10.21
N PHE A 48 -6.71 -8.46 8.92
CA PHE A 48 -7.09 -7.24 8.21
C PHE A 48 -8.18 -7.49 7.19
N ARG A 49 -8.96 -6.44 6.97
CA ARG A 49 -10.01 -6.40 5.96
C ARG A 49 -9.89 -5.15 5.13
N MET A 50 -9.88 -5.33 3.81
CA MET A 50 -9.92 -4.23 2.85
C MET A 50 -11.32 -4.12 2.24
N GLU A 51 -11.90 -2.94 2.36
CA GLU A 51 -13.18 -2.55 1.77
C GLU A 51 -12.98 -1.53 0.64
N GLY A 52 -13.99 -1.38 -0.21
CA GLY A 52 -14.02 -0.35 -1.24
C GLY A 52 -13.39 -0.71 -2.59
N CYS A 53 -13.08 -1.99 -2.84
CA CYS A 53 -12.63 -2.47 -4.15
C CYS A 53 -13.77 -3.00 -5.05
N GLY A 54 -15.03 -2.66 -4.76
CA GLY A 54 -16.20 -3.11 -5.51
C GLY A 54 -16.44 -2.32 -6.80
N ALA A 55 -17.23 -2.87 -7.73
CA ALA A 55 -17.43 -2.32 -9.08
C ALA A 55 -18.01 -0.89 -9.13
N HIS A 56 -18.62 -0.41 -8.04
CA HIS A 56 -19.21 0.94 -7.94
C HIS A 56 -18.61 1.77 -6.79
N VAL A 57 -17.59 1.26 -6.10
CA VAL A 57 -16.98 2.00 -5.00
C VAL A 57 -15.96 2.99 -5.55
N LYS A 58 -16.28 4.27 -5.34
CA LYS A 58 -15.51 5.46 -5.75
C LYS A 58 -14.07 5.38 -5.24
N ASP A 59 -13.14 5.07 -6.14
CA ASP A 59 -11.73 5.50 -6.14
C ASP A 59 -11.01 5.52 -4.79
N SER A 60 -11.42 4.67 -3.85
CA SER A 60 -10.95 4.66 -2.47
C SER A 60 -11.13 3.28 -1.86
N ALA A 61 -10.17 2.89 -1.06
CA ALA A 61 -10.17 1.65 -0.30
C ALA A 61 -9.89 1.95 1.17
N LEU A 62 -10.46 1.14 2.05
CA LEU A 62 -10.29 1.27 3.50
C LEU A 62 -9.78 -0.04 4.08
N LEU A 63 -8.60 0.01 4.71
CA LEU A 63 -8.04 -1.09 5.48
C LEU A 63 -8.51 -0.97 6.93
N LYS A 64 -9.03 -2.07 7.47
CA LYS A 64 -9.49 -2.20 8.85
C LYS A 64 -8.78 -3.37 9.55
N ASP A 65 -8.71 -3.32 10.87
CA ASP A 65 -8.33 -4.47 11.70
C ASP A 65 -9.45 -5.53 11.77
N ALA A 66 -9.20 -6.60 12.53
CA ALA A 66 -10.16 -7.67 12.80
C ALA A 66 -11.44 -7.19 13.52
N GLN A 67 -11.35 -6.11 14.30
CA GLN A 67 -12.44 -5.48 15.03
C GLN A 67 -13.21 -4.45 14.18
N SER A 68 -12.90 -4.34 12.89
CA SER A 68 -13.46 -3.36 11.95
C SER A 68 -13.09 -1.90 12.24
N THR A 69 -12.05 -1.65 13.04
CA THR A 69 -11.48 -0.32 13.27
C THR A 69 -10.69 0.12 12.03
N PRO A 70 -10.94 1.34 11.50
CA PRO A 70 -10.16 1.89 10.40
C PRO A 70 -8.66 2.07 10.74
N ILE A 71 -7.78 1.55 9.89
CA ILE A 71 -6.31 1.72 10.01
C ILE A 71 -5.78 2.71 8.97
N LEU A 72 -6.10 2.49 7.70
CA LEU A 72 -5.51 3.20 6.56
C LEU A 72 -6.56 3.37 5.46
N SER A 73 -6.76 4.61 4.99
CA SER A 73 -7.54 4.88 3.79
C SER A 73 -6.61 5.14 2.60
N ILE A 74 -6.90 4.54 1.46
CA ILE A 74 -6.16 4.74 0.21
C ILE A 74 -7.11 5.39 -0.77
N LYS A 75 -6.78 6.58 -1.27
CA LYS A 75 -7.62 7.31 -2.22
C LYS A 75 -6.87 7.53 -3.52
N ARG A 76 -7.46 7.11 -4.63
CA ARG A 76 -6.99 7.46 -5.97
C ARG A 76 -7.28 8.94 -6.19
N LYS A 77 -6.31 9.66 -6.73
CA LYS A 77 -6.54 11.03 -7.19
C LYS A 77 -7.37 10.93 -8.47
N VAL A 78 -8.53 11.57 -8.53
CA VAL A 78 -9.42 11.60 -9.70
C VAL A 78 -9.65 13.07 -10.08
N GLY A 79 -9.44 13.43 -11.34
CA GLY A 79 -9.65 14.80 -11.81
C GLY A 79 -9.31 14.99 -13.29
N VAL A 80 -9.72 16.12 -13.87
CA VAL A 80 -9.60 16.44 -15.30
C VAL A 80 -8.18 16.24 -15.85
N VAL A 81 -7.16 16.55 -15.03
CA VAL A 81 -5.74 16.36 -15.39
C VAL A 81 -5.32 14.88 -15.43
N GLN A 82 -5.95 13.99 -14.66
CA GLN A 82 -5.65 12.55 -14.69
C GLN A 82 -6.27 11.84 -15.90
N VAL A 83 -7.36 12.37 -16.47
CA VAL A 83 -7.94 11.84 -17.72
C VAL A 83 -6.92 11.95 -18.87
N PHE A 84 -6.04 12.96 -18.82
CA PHE A 84 -4.91 13.13 -19.72
C PHE A 84 -3.59 12.55 -19.20
N SER A 85 -3.50 12.19 -17.91
CA SER A 85 -2.29 11.60 -17.34
C SER A 85 -2.33 10.08 -17.42
N LEU A 86 -1.35 9.49 -18.07
CA LEU A 86 -1.22 8.02 -18.21
C LEU A 86 -0.76 7.32 -16.93
N HIS A 87 -0.56 8.09 -15.86
CA HIS A 87 -0.12 7.64 -14.55
C HIS A 87 -1.28 7.64 -13.57
N LYS A 88 -1.59 6.48 -13.01
CA LYS A 88 -2.51 6.38 -11.88
C LYS A 88 -1.78 6.78 -10.61
N GLN A 89 -2.43 7.57 -9.77
CA GLN A 89 -1.87 8.05 -8.50
C GLN A 89 -2.83 7.80 -7.35
N TRP A 90 -2.27 7.40 -6.23
CA TRP A 90 -2.97 7.15 -4.97
C TRP A 90 -2.27 7.85 -3.82
N LYS A 91 -3.04 8.18 -2.78
CA LYS A 91 -2.53 8.67 -1.50
C LYS A 91 -3.06 7.80 -0.37
N GLY A 92 -2.20 7.44 0.56
CA GLY A 92 -2.57 6.78 1.80
C GLY A 92 -2.73 7.78 2.93
N PHE A 93 -3.75 7.59 3.78
CA PHE A 93 -4.06 8.46 4.91
C PHE A 93 -4.31 7.64 6.17
N VAL A 94 -3.73 8.09 7.28
CA VAL A 94 -4.09 7.63 8.62
C VAL A 94 -4.99 8.66 9.26
N ARG A 95 -5.89 8.22 10.14
CA ARG A 95 -6.68 9.14 10.96
C ARG A 95 -5.84 9.57 12.14
N ASP A 96 -5.75 10.87 12.36
CA ASP A 96 -5.12 11.42 13.55
C ASP A 96 -6.02 11.18 14.77
N GLU A 97 -5.43 10.72 15.86
CA GLU A 97 -6.17 10.35 17.08
C GLU A 97 -6.65 11.58 17.87
N ILE A 98 -6.01 12.74 17.69
CA ILE A 98 -6.25 13.97 18.44
C ILE A 98 -7.29 14.84 17.72
N ASP A 99 -7.09 15.09 16.43
CA ASP A 99 -7.92 16.00 15.65
C ASP A 99 -8.98 15.27 14.78
N GLY A 100 -8.90 13.95 14.66
CA GLY A 100 -9.83 13.12 13.89
C GLY A 100 -9.72 13.28 12.38
N HIS A 101 -8.83 14.14 11.88
CA HIS A 101 -8.63 14.39 10.46
C HIS A 101 -7.73 13.33 9.82
N GLU A 102 -7.89 13.13 8.52
CA GLU A 102 -7.03 12.24 7.74
C GLU A 102 -5.74 12.95 7.34
N LYS A 103 -4.60 12.41 7.80
CA LYS A 103 -3.26 12.90 7.46
C LYS A 103 -2.62 12.00 6.39
N PRO A 104 -2.14 12.56 5.27
CA PRO A 104 -1.51 11.77 4.23
C PRO A 104 -0.13 11.29 4.68
N ILE A 105 0.15 9.99 4.53
CA ILE A 105 1.42 9.38 4.95
C ILE A 105 2.27 8.89 3.77
N PHE A 106 1.65 8.59 2.64
CA PHE A 106 2.37 8.23 1.42
C PHE A 106 1.61 8.60 0.14
N LYS A 107 2.35 8.65 -0.97
CA LYS A 107 1.86 8.72 -2.33
C LYS A 107 2.37 7.52 -3.13
N ALA A 108 1.48 6.84 -3.83
CA ALA A 108 1.85 5.81 -4.80
C ALA A 108 1.55 6.28 -6.23
N SER A 109 2.41 5.95 -7.19
CA SER A 109 2.22 6.27 -8.60
C SER A 109 2.62 5.08 -9.47
N SER A 110 1.78 4.72 -10.45
CA SER A 110 2.16 3.76 -11.47
C SER A 110 3.16 4.39 -12.47
N GLY A 111 4.00 3.55 -13.08
CA GLY A 111 4.75 3.88 -14.29
C GLY A 111 3.84 4.35 -15.44
N SER A 112 4.46 4.89 -16.50
CA SER A 112 3.74 5.34 -17.71
C SER A 112 3.26 4.12 -18.47
N SER A 113 2.01 4.13 -18.92
CA SER A 113 1.47 3.06 -19.77
C SER A 113 1.80 3.22 -21.26
N ILE A 114 2.50 4.29 -21.68
CA ILE A 114 2.81 4.56 -23.10
C ILE A 114 3.96 3.72 -23.65
N ASN A 115 4.97 3.39 -22.82
CA ASN A 115 6.14 2.67 -23.28
C ASN A 115 6.10 1.23 -22.75
N CYS A 116 5.82 0.27 -23.63
CA CYS A 116 5.87 -1.18 -23.35
C CYS A 116 7.26 -1.68 -22.86
N ALA A 117 8.27 -0.80 -22.84
CA ALA A 117 9.63 -1.07 -22.41
C ALA A 117 9.99 -0.53 -21.01
N GLU A 118 9.15 0.34 -20.41
CA GLU A 118 9.38 0.81 -19.04
C GLU A 118 8.73 -0.15 -18.04
N ASN A 119 9.52 -0.60 -17.06
CA ASN A 119 9.04 -1.41 -15.94
C ASN A 119 7.79 -0.75 -15.34
N ASN A 120 6.65 -1.46 -15.40
CA ASN A 120 5.34 -0.99 -14.94
C ASN A 120 5.25 -1.02 -13.40
N SER A 121 6.33 -0.61 -12.73
CA SER A 121 6.48 -0.61 -11.28
C SER A 121 5.61 0.49 -10.66
N VAL A 122 5.20 0.26 -9.42
CA VAL A 122 4.53 1.27 -8.61
C VAL A 122 5.55 1.87 -7.66
N LYS A 123 5.77 3.18 -7.78
CA LYS A 123 6.68 3.93 -6.92
C LYS A 123 5.90 4.50 -5.75
N VAL A 124 6.40 4.34 -4.54
CA VAL A 124 5.79 4.84 -3.30
C VAL A 124 6.75 5.83 -2.64
N SER A 125 6.25 7.03 -2.34
CA SER A 125 6.99 8.08 -1.62
C SER A 125 6.28 8.39 -0.31
N LEU A 126 6.99 8.41 0.82
CA LEU A 126 6.47 8.78 2.12
C LEU A 126 6.43 10.31 2.27
N VAL A 127 5.44 10.83 3.01
CA VAL A 127 5.26 12.28 3.19
C VAL A 127 6.29 12.86 4.16
N GLU A 128 6.58 12.14 5.25
CA GLU A 128 7.47 12.58 6.34
C GLU A 128 8.91 12.05 6.20
N SER A 129 9.32 11.60 5.01
CA SER A 129 10.70 11.13 4.80
C SER A 129 11.67 12.32 4.89
N GLU A 130 12.40 12.43 6.02
CA GLU A 130 13.39 13.49 6.27
C GLU A 130 14.49 13.55 5.20
N SER A 131 14.77 12.42 4.56
CA SER A 131 15.58 12.36 3.36
C SER A 131 14.70 11.88 2.22
N LYS A 132 14.23 12.79 1.36
CA LYS A 132 13.72 12.38 0.04
C LYS A 132 14.79 11.52 -0.59
N SER A 133 14.49 10.24 -0.85
CA SER A 133 15.47 9.35 -1.43
C SER A 133 16.04 10.01 -2.68
N ARG A 134 17.34 9.81 -2.96
CA ARG A 134 17.97 10.36 -4.17
C ARG A 134 17.24 9.96 -5.46
N LYS A 135 16.45 8.87 -5.40
CA LYS A 135 15.66 8.31 -6.49
C LYS A 135 14.25 8.89 -6.60
N GLY A 136 13.80 9.68 -5.61
CA GLY A 136 12.47 10.30 -5.56
C GLY A 136 11.34 9.41 -5.03
N TRP A 137 11.66 8.20 -4.56
CA TRP A 137 10.71 7.21 -4.00
C TRP A 137 11.37 6.40 -2.88
N ASP A 138 10.60 6.03 -1.86
CA ASP A 138 11.07 5.26 -0.69
C ASP A 138 10.87 3.75 -0.89
N TYR A 139 9.85 3.34 -1.66
CA TYR A 139 9.65 1.96 -2.06
C TYR A 139 9.28 1.81 -3.54
N GLU A 140 9.59 0.65 -4.10
CA GLU A 140 9.21 0.26 -5.45
C GLU A 140 8.57 -1.13 -5.44
N ILE A 141 7.36 -1.22 -5.97
CA ILE A 141 6.63 -2.48 -6.15
C ILE A 141 6.83 -2.92 -7.61
N VAL A 142 7.36 -4.11 -7.81
CA VAL A 142 7.63 -4.68 -9.13
C VAL A 142 6.93 -6.03 -9.29
N GLY A 143 6.98 -6.56 -10.51
CA GLY A 143 6.47 -7.90 -10.82
C GLY A 143 4.98 -7.91 -11.16
N SER A 144 4.34 -9.07 -10.98
CA SER A 144 2.97 -9.30 -11.47
C SER A 144 2.08 -9.94 -10.41
N PHE A 145 0.98 -9.23 -10.10
CA PHE A 145 -0.02 -9.71 -9.15
C PHE A 145 -0.76 -10.95 -9.67
N SER A 146 -1.05 -11.01 -10.98
CA SER A 146 -1.73 -12.16 -11.59
C SER A 146 -0.87 -13.42 -11.58
N GLN A 147 0.45 -13.27 -11.66
CA GLN A 147 1.41 -14.38 -11.58
C GLN A 147 1.87 -14.67 -10.15
N ARG A 148 1.37 -13.94 -9.14
CA ARG A 148 1.80 -14.04 -7.73
C ARG A 148 3.32 -13.89 -7.58
N ALA A 149 3.90 -12.98 -8.35
CA ALA A 149 5.33 -12.73 -8.40
C ALA A 149 5.59 -11.23 -8.21
N CYS A 150 4.99 -10.64 -7.17
CA CYS A 150 5.23 -9.25 -6.78
C CYS A 150 6.36 -9.21 -5.76
N ALA A 151 7.12 -8.12 -5.76
CA ALA A 151 8.09 -7.84 -4.69
C ALA A 151 8.10 -6.35 -4.40
N ILE A 152 8.31 -6.00 -3.13
CA ILE A 152 8.45 -4.63 -2.66
C ILE A 152 9.90 -4.42 -2.25
N TYR A 153 10.54 -3.44 -2.86
CA TYR A 153 11.91 -3.03 -2.57
C TYR A 153 11.92 -1.70 -1.84
N ASP A 154 12.85 -1.52 -0.91
CA ASP A 154 13.15 -0.21 -0.34
C ASP A 154 14.10 0.62 -1.23
N ASP A 155 14.42 1.83 -0.77
CA ASP A 155 15.37 2.74 -1.43
C ASP A 155 16.80 2.16 -1.57
N SER A 156 17.18 1.23 -0.70
CA SER A 156 18.45 0.50 -0.72
C SER A 156 18.49 -0.69 -1.68
N ARG A 157 17.35 -1.02 -2.33
CA ARG A 157 17.14 -2.24 -3.16
C ARG A 157 17.08 -3.54 -2.34
N SER A 158 16.79 -3.45 -1.05
CA SER A 158 16.51 -4.63 -0.22
C SER A 158 15.03 -5.03 -0.37
N VAL A 159 14.76 -6.33 -0.43
CA VAL A 159 13.38 -6.87 -0.46
C VAL A 159 12.77 -6.74 0.92
N VAL A 160 11.64 -6.07 1.03
CA VAL A 160 10.89 -5.90 2.29
C VAL A 160 9.57 -6.68 2.32
N ALA A 161 9.06 -7.12 1.15
CA ALA A 161 7.93 -8.03 1.03
C ALA A 161 7.92 -8.73 -0.35
N GLU A 162 7.36 -9.95 -0.41
CA GLU A 162 7.15 -10.76 -1.63
C GLU A 162 5.89 -11.64 -1.53
#